data_AF-A0A7S0V3U2-F1
#
_entry.id   AF-A0A7S0V3U2-F1
#
_cell.length_a   1.000
_cell.length_b   1.000
_cell.length_c   1.000
_cell.angle_alpha   90.00
_cell.angle_beta   90.00
_cell.angle_gamma   90.00
#
_symmetry.space_group_name_H-M   'P 1'
#
loop_
_entity.id
_entity.type
_entity.pdbx_description
1 polymer ?
#
loop_
_entity_poly.entity_id
_entity_poly.type
_entity_poly.pdbx_seq_one_letter_code
_entity_poly.pdbx_strand_id
1 'polypeptide(L)'
;AGGGPRPFAVANFDAPSKVYAWDGSAAGGPYLVEEGTLNQTGLVALECFQTAALDTYLVAARFFDASSFTHEVNSTVYRWDFAAGGFAEHQVLPVARGARGLESALLPGYAAGEDRRVLFVASELGDASAVYLWSQQAAAFLPLQTIATSRATDGALFLSRGSLFLAVSQAGDCQTASTGETGECSLVLLWNGTRFLGTTTSDTLNADVSGGH
;
A
#
# COMPACT_ATOMS: atom_id res chain seq x y z
N ALA A 1 -18.35 21.60 13.80
CA ALA A 1 -16.91 21.63 13.47
C ALA A 1 -16.78 21.10 12.05
N GLY A 2 -16.42 21.97 11.11
CA GLY A 2 -16.39 21.65 9.68
C GLY A 2 -15.25 20.70 9.37
N GLY A 3 -15.57 19.41 9.23
CA GLY A 3 -14.68 18.49 8.53
C GLY A 3 -14.93 18.68 7.05
N GLY A 4 -13.92 19.14 6.30
CA GLY A 4 -13.97 19.12 4.85
C GLY A 4 -14.22 17.70 4.32
N PRO A 5 -14.49 17.55 3.01
CA PRO A 5 -14.67 16.24 2.40
C PRO A 5 -13.48 15.34 2.74
N ARG A 6 -13.77 14.09 3.07
CA ARG A 6 -12.76 13.02 3.20
C ARG A 6 -12.75 12.26 1.89
N PRO A 7 -11.90 12.63 0.94
CA PRO A 7 -11.88 12.00 -0.37
C PRO A 7 -11.28 10.59 -0.25
N PHE A 8 -11.77 9.69 -1.07
CA PHE A 8 -11.15 8.41 -1.37
C PHE A 8 -11.23 8.18 -2.88
N ALA A 9 -10.54 7.16 -3.38
CA ALA A 9 -10.53 6.86 -4.80
C ALA A 9 -10.75 5.37 -5.06
N VAL A 10 -11.27 5.08 -6.25
CA VAL A 10 -11.51 3.72 -6.75
C VAL A 10 -10.59 3.51 -7.93
N ALA A 11 -9.73 2.49 -7.81
CA ALA A 11 -8.75 2.16 -8.83
C ALA A 11 -9.45 1.68 -10.11
N ASN A 12 -8.91 2.07 -11.24
CA ASN A 12 -9.31 1.58 -12.54
C ASN A 12 -8.06 1.28 -13.36
N PHE A 13 -8.03 0.08 -13.94
CA PHE A 13 -6.88 -0.42 -14.67
C PHE A 13 -6.78 0.19 -16.07
N ASP A 14 -7.89 0.22 -16.81
CA ASP A 14 -7.89 0.59 -18.25
C ASP A 14 -8.41 2.00 -18.53
N ALA A 15 -8.87 2.71 -17.50
CA ALA A 15 -9.40 4.06 -17.60
C ALA A 15 -8.96 4.90 -16.39
N PRO A 16 -9.19 6.23 -16.40
CA PRO A 16 -8.95 7.05 -15.22
C PRO A 16 -9.63 6.50 -13.98
N SER A 17 -8.89 6.45 -12.87
CA SER A 17 -9.45 6.10 -11.56
C SER A 17 -10.33 7.24 -11.06
N LYS A 18 -11.39 6.92 -10.30
CA LYS A 18 -12.37 7.91 -9.86
C LYS A 18 -12.14 8.33 -8.42
N VAL A 19 -12.31 9.61 -8.12
CA VAL A 19 -12.22 10.18 -6.78
C VAL A 19 -13.62 10.52 -6.30
N TYR A 20 -13.92 10.11 -5.08
CA TYR A 20 -15.21 10.32 -4.43
C TYR A 20 -15.05 11.01 -3.08
N ALA A 21 -16.04 11.81 -2.71
CA ALA A 21 -16.20 12.29 -1.34
C ALA A 21 -17.58 11.90 -0.79
N TRP A 22 -17.64 11.87 0.54
CA TRP A 22 -18.88 11.67 1.26
C TRP A 22 -19.63 12.99 1.43
N ASP A 23 -20.83 13.08 0.89
CA ASP A 23 -21.75 14.18 1.16
C ASP A 23 -22.84 13.72 2.14
N GLY A 24 -22.73 14.19 3.38
CA GLY A 24 -23.70 13.92 4.44
C GLY A 24 -24.86 14.92 4.52
N SER A 25 -24.89 15.94 3.66
CA SER A 25 -25.87 17.04 3.71
C SER A 25 -27.12 16.78 2.87
N ALA A 26 -27.11 15.73 2.07
CA ALA A 26 -28.15 15.38 1.13
C ALA A 26 -29.49 14.98 1.78
N ALA A 27 -30.57 15.62 1.31
CA ALA A 27 -31.94 15.26 1.65
C ALA A 27 -32.32 13.93 0.95
N GLY A 28 -31.90 12.82 1.55
CA GLY A 28 -32.07 11.47 0.99
C GLY A 28 -31.18 10.40 1.65
N GLY A 29 -30.27 10.83 2.52
CA GLY A 29 -29.23 9.99 3.09
C GLY A 29 -27.89 10.27 2.43
N PRO A 30 -26.80 9.82 3.04
CA PRO A 30 -25.48 10.12 2.52
C PRO A 30 -25.23 9.46 1.18
N TYR A 31 -24.62 10.17 0.26
CA TYR A 31 -24.17 9.64 -1.03
C TYR A 31 -22.70 9.92 -1.28
N LEU A 32 -22.15 9.12 -2.20
CA LEU A 32 -20.83 9.35 -2.78
C LEU A 32 -20.97 10.33 -3.95
N VAL A 33 -20.23 11.43 -3.89
CA VAL A 33 -20.11 12.39 -4.99
C VAL A 33 -18.80 12.14 -5.69
N GLU A 34 -18.81 12.05 -7.02
CA GLU A 34 -17.58 12.06 -7.81
C GLU A 34 -16.99 13.48 -7.79
N GLU A 35 -15.78 13.61 -7.23
CA GLU A 35 -15.06 14.89 -7.10
C GLU A 35 -14.04 15.08 -8.22
N GLY A 36 -13.62 13.99 -8.88
CA GLY A 36 -12.65 14.06 -9.96
C GLY A 36 -12.07 12.71 -10.35
N THR A 37 -10.94 12.75 -11.04
CA THR A 37 -10.25 11.55 -11.55
C THR A 37 -8.75 11.60 -11.33
N LEU A 38 -8.12 10.42 -11.26
CA LEU A 38 -6.68 10.24 -11.46
C LEU A 38 -6.49 9.74 -12.89
N ASN A 39 -5.81 10.52 -13.72
CA ASN A 39 -5.70 10.24 -15.15
C ASN A 39 -4.65 9.18 -15.52
N GLN A 40 -4.03 8.55 -14.52
CA GLN A 40 -3.13 7.42 -14.73
C GLN A 40 -3.92 6.13 -14.95
N THR A 41 -3.47 5.31 -15.91
CA THR A 41 -3.94 3.93 -16.12
C THR A 41 -2.96 2.93 -15.51
N GLY A 42 -3.39 1.68 -15.41
CA GLY A 42 -2.66 0.57 -14.83
C GLY A 42 -2.64 0.57 -13.31
N LEU A 43 -3.56 1.32 -12.67
CA LEU A 43 -3.70 1.36 -11.22
C LEU A 43 -4.49 0.13 -10.75
N VAL A 44 -3.94 -0.60 -9.78
CA VAL A 44 -4.56 -1.84 -9.26
C VAL A 44 -4.88 -1.79 -7.78
N ALA A 45 -4.17 -0.95 -7.02
CA ALA A 45 -4.44 -0.73 -5.60
C ALA A 45 -4.26 0.75 -5.25
N LEU A 46 -5.03 1.19 -4.27
CA LEU A 46 -5.01 2.53 -3.73
C LEU A 46 -5.02 2.45 -2.22
N GLU A 47 -4.19 3.25 -1.57
CA GLU A 47 -4.11 3.33 -0.11
C GLU A 47 -4.21 4.78 0.33
N CYS A 48 -5.28 5.12 1.06
CA CYS A 48 -5.55 6.47 1.51
C CYS A 48 -5.21 6.62 2.99
N PHE A 49 -4.53 7.70 3.36
CA PHE A 49 -4.27 8.00 4.75
C PHE A 49 -4.30 9.49 5.04
N GLN A 50 -4.56 9.81 6.31
CA GLN A 50 -4.43 11.17 6.83
C GLN A 50 -3.27 11.25 7.81
N THR A 51 -2.59 12.39 7.81
CA THR A 51 -1.62 12.76 8.84
C THR A 51 -2.33 13.37 10.04
N ALA A 52 -1.64 13.49 11.18
CA ALA A 52 -2.03 14.24 12.35
C ALA A 52 -2.27 15.73 12.04
N ALA A 53 -1.60 16.28 11.01
CA ALA A 53 -1.85 17.62 10.50
C ALA A 53 -3.12 17.72 9.63
N LEU A 54 -3.85 16.61 9.46
CA LEU A 54 -5.06 16.46 8.64
C LEU A 54 -4.82 16.62 7.13
N ASP A 55 -3.57 16.52 6.68
CA ASP A 55 -3.27 16.37 5.27
C ASP A 55 -3.72 14.99 4.81
N THR A 56 -4.38 14.93 3.64
CA THR A 56 -4.85 13.68 3.06
C THR A 56 -3.95 13.28 1.91
N TYR A 57 -3.47 12.04 1.96
CA TYR A 57 -2.60 11.45 0.94
C TYR A 57 -3.21 10.17 0.40
N LEU A 58 -2.87 9.86 -0.84
CA LEU A 58 -3.30 8.66 -1.54
C LEU A 58 -2.09 8.05 -2.25
N VAL A 59 -1.76 6.81 -1.95
CA VAL A 59 -0.74 6.06 -2.68
C VAL A 59 -1.44 5.22 -3.74
N ALA A 60 -0.92 5.23 -4.96
CA ALA A 60 -1.43 4.46 -6.08
C ALA A 60 -0.36 3.48 -6.58
N ALA A 61 -0.67 2.20 -6.46
CA ALA A 61 0.16 1.14 -7.01
C ALA A 61 -0.14 1.04 -8.49
N ARG A 62 0.89 1.31 -9.28
CA ARG A 62 0.84 1.20 -10.73
C ARG A 62 1.45 -0.13 -11.13
N PHE A 63 0.62 -1.04 -11.62
CA PHE A 63 1.03 -2.37 -12.03
C PHE A 63 1.59 -2.39 -13.44
N PHE A 64 1.05 -1.56 -14.33
CA PHE A 64 1.32 -1.62 -15.76
C PHE A 64 1.34 -0.23 -16.39
N ASP A 65 2.25 -0.03 -17.34
CA ASP A 65 2.26 1.14 -18.21
C ASP A 65 1.81 0.74 -19.62
N ALA A 66 0.60 1.13 -19.99
CA ALA A 66 0.01 0.82 -21.28
C ALA A 66 0.74 1.49 -22.46
N SER A 67 1.51 2.56 -22.23
CA SER A 67 2.22 3.26 -23.31
C SER A 67 3.47 2.50 -23.76
N SER A 68 4.14 1.83 -22.83
CA SER A 68 5.41 1.13 -23.01
C SER A 68 5.29 -0.38 -22.86
N PHE A 69 4.09 -0.88 -22.53
CA PHE A 69 3.77 -2.30 -22.32
C PHE A 69 4.70 -2.99 -21.31
N THR A 70 5.02 -2.31 -20.20
CA THR A 70 5.89 -2.85 -19.14
C THR A 70 5.25 -2.78 -17.74
N HIS A 71 5.74 -3.62 -16.85
CA HIS A 71 5.47 -3.61 -15.40
C HIS A 71 6.56 -2.89 -14.60
N GLU A 72 7.55 -2.30 -15.29
CA GLU A 72 8.61 -1.48 -14.70
C GLU A 72 8.16 -0.02 -14.63
N VAL A 73 7.15 0.21 -13.79
CA VAL A 73 6.51 1.51 -13.65
C VAL A 73 6.49 1.93 -12.19
N ASN A 74 6.73 3.23 -11.96
CA ASN A 74 6.72 3.78 -10.61
C ASN A 74 5.29 3.89 -10.07
N SER A 75 5.16 3.75 -8.76
CA SER A 75 3.94 4.10 -8.03
C SER A 75 3.95 5.59 -7.68
N THR A 76 2.78 6.18 -7.44
CA THR A 76 2.65 7.62 -7.19
C THR A 76 1.95 7.86 -5.85
N VAL A 77 2.49 8.80 -5.08
CA VAL A 77 1.82 9.39 -3.92
C VAL A 77 1.20 10.71 -4.36
N TYR A 78 -0.07 10.87 -4.07
CA TYR A 78 -0.82 12.09 -4.27
C TYR A 78 -1.10 12.77 -2.94
N ARG A 79 -1.26 14.09 -2.96
CA ARG A 79 -1.75 14.89 -1.84
C ARG A 79 -3.04 15.59 -2.27
N TRP A 80 -4.04 15.58 -1.39
CA TRP A 80 -5.27 16.34 -1.62
C TRP A 80 -4.99 17.85 -1.52
N ASP A 81 -5.31 18.57 -2.58
CA ASP A 81 -5.33 20.02 -2.62
C ASP A 81 -6.76 20.49 -2.30
N PHE A 82 -6.94 21.07 -1.11
CA PHE A 82 -8.22 21.60 -0.67
C PHE A 82 -8.70 22.82 -1.47
N ALA A 83 -7.77 23.60 -2.04
CA ALA A 83 -8.13 24.76 -2.85
C ALA A 83 -8.56 24.35 -4.26
N ALA A 84 -7.89 23.34 -4.84
CA ALA A 84 -8.23 22.81 -6.16
C ALA A 84 -9.36 21.78 -6.13
N GLY A 85 -9.65 21.17 -4.97
CA GLY A 85 -10.67 20.12 -4.84
C GLY A 85 -10.26 18.80 -5.51
N GLY A 86 -8.99 18.43 -5.45
CA GLY A 86 -8.46 17.27 -6.17
C GLY A 86 -7.14 16.75 -5.64
N PHE A 87 -6.75 15.55 -6.08
CA PHE A 87 -5.44 14.98 -5.79
C PHE A 87 -4.40 15.50 -6.78
N ALA A 88 -3.31 16.07 -6.26
CA ALA A 88 -2.13 16.45 -7.02
C ALA A 88 -0.99 15.47 -6.77
N GLU A 89 -0.18 15.18 -7.81
CA GLU A 89 1.01 14.35 -7.64
C GLU A 89 1.97 15.02 -6.64
N HIS A 90 2.42 14.23 -5.66
CA HIS A 90 3.21 14.73 -4.53
C HIS A 90 4.59 14.08 -4.46
N GLN A 91 4.64 12.77 -4.69
CA GLN A 91 5.89 12.00 -4.67
C GLN A 91 5.81 10.81 -5.62
N VAL A 92 6.96 10.43 -6.18
CA VAL A 92 7.15 9.17 -6.92
C VAL A 92 7.79 8.14 -5.99
N LEU A 93 7.23 6.93 -5.94
CA LEU A 93 7.85 5.78 -5.30
C LEU A 93 8.56 4.93 -6.35
N PRO A 94 9.87 4.63 -6.18
CA PRO A 94 10.62 3.82 -7.12
C PRO A 94 9.97 2.46 -7.40
N VAL A 95 10.18 1.96 -8.62
CA VAL A 95 9.60 0.72 -9.15
C VAL A 95 9.71 -0.46 -8.17
N ALA A 96 8.55 -0.96 -7.74
CA ALA A 96 8.35 -2.36 -7.38
C ALA A 96 7.73 -3.03 -8.61
N ARG A 97 8.47 -3.91 -9.29
CA ARG A 97 8.07 -4.46 -10.59
C ARG A 97 6.75 -5.22 -10.46
N GLY A 98 5.71 -4.75 -11.14
CA GLY A 98 4.35 -5.29 -10.95
C GLY A 98 3.80 -5.00 -9.55
N ALA A 99 3.87 -3.74 -9.10
CA ALA A 99 3.27 -3.30 -7.84
C ALA A 99 1.78 -3.64 -7.82
N ARG A 100 1.36 -4.49 -6.87
CA ARG A 100 0.02 -5.11 -6.89
C ARG A 100 -0.85 -4.83 -5.67
N GLY A 101 -0.22 -4.76 -4.50
CA GLY A 101 -0.89 -4.49 -3.22
C GLY A 101 -0.25 -3.30 -2.51
N LEU A 102 -1.06 -2.57 -1.76
CA LEU A 102 -0.64 -1.48 -0.90
C LEU A 102 -1.32 -1.64 0.45
N GLU A 103 -0.57 -1.40 1.51
CA GLU A 103 -1.14 -1.37 2.85
C GLU A 103 -0.31 -0.44 3.72
N SER A 104 -0.98 0.33 4.58
CA SER A 104 -0.27 1.27 5.44
C SER A 104 -0.83 1.31 6.86
N ALA A 105 0.08 1.33 7.84
CA ALA A 105 -0.30 1.35 9.25
C ALA A 105 0.56 2.33 10.04
N LEU A 106 -0.04 2.90 11.10
CA LEU A 106 0.70 3.61 12.13
C LEU A 106 1.52 2.62 12.94
N LEU A 107 2.78 2.97 13.20
CA LEU A 107 3.66 2.24 14.08
C LEU A 107 3.19 2.39 15.53
N PRO A 108 3.14 1.30 16.31
CA PRO A 108 2.78 1.35 17.71
C PRO A 108 3.90 1.99 18.55
N GLY A 109 3.54 2.51 19.73
CA GLY A 109 4.51 2.99 20.72
C GLY A 109 4.97 4.44 20.55
N TYR A 110 4.42 5.17 19.58
CA TYR A 110 4.66 6.61 19.41
C TYR A 110 3.52 7.44 20.01
N ALA A 111 3.85 8.66 20.45
CA ALA A 111 2.86 9.57 21.04
C ALA A 111 1.83 10.03 20.00
N ALA A 112 0.64 10.41 20.46
CA ALA A 112 -0.38 10.99 19.60
C ALA A 112 0.17 12.27 18.90
N GLY A 113 0.08 12.31 17.57
CA GLY A 113 0.63 13.40 16.75
C GLY A 113 1.97 13.09 16.07
N GLU A 114 2.66 12.02 16.48
CA GLU A 114 3.82 11.51 15.75
C GLU A 114 3.36 10.48 14.71
N ASP A 115 3.05 10.94 13.49
CA ASP A 115 2.70 10.07 12.36
C ASP A 115 3.92 9.28 11.92
N ARG A 116 4.13 8.15 12.58
CA ARG A 116 5.11 7.15 12.18
C ARG A 116 4.35 6.10 11.40
N ARG A 117 4.22 6.27 10.09
CA ARG A 117 3.49 5.33 9.23
C ARG A 117 4.46 4.49 8.42
N VAL A 118 4.20 3.19 8.34
CA VAL A 118 4.83 2.31 7.35
C VAL A 118 3.88 2.08 6.19
N LEU A 119 4.44 1.95 5.00
CA LEU A 119 3.75 1.56 3.77
C LEU A 119 4.43 0.32 3.23
N PHE A 120 3.67 -0.75 2.99
CA PHE A 120 4.09 -1.92 2.26
C PHE A 120 3.62 -1.83 0.80
N VAL A 121 4.49 -2.18 -0.14
CA VAL A 121 4.17 -2.29 -1.57
C VAL A 121 4.51 -3.70 -2.03
N ALA A 122 3.48 -4.50 -2.30
CA ALA A 122 3.63 -5.86 -2.77
C ALA A 122 4.10 -5.89 -4.24
N SER A 123 5.10 -6.71 -4.52
CA SER A 123 5.72 -6.86 -5.84
C SER A 123 5.42 -8.25 -6.39
N GLU A 124 4.56 -8.33 -7.40
CA GLU A 124 4.17 -9.62 -8.00
C GLU A 124 5.24 -10.13 -8.99
N LEU A 125 5.95 -9.23 -9.65
CA LEU A 125 6.85 -9.56 -10.76
C LEU A 125 8.32 -9.27 -10.45
N GLY A 126 8.63 -8.80 -9.24
CA GLY A 126 9.99 -8.66 -8.73
C GLY A 126 10.32 -9.69 -7.65
N ASP A 127 11.60 -9.80 -7.32
CA ASP A 127 12.13 -10.74 -6.32
C ASP A 127 12.00 -10.22 -4.88
N ALA A 128 11.52 -8.99 -4.72
CA ALA A 128 11.33 -8.35 -3.42
C ALA A 128 10.21 -7.31 -3.45
N SER A 129 9.52 -7.20 -2.32
CA SER A 129 8.53 -6.17 -2.01
C SER A 129 9.17 -5.03 -1.21
N ALA A 130 8.64 -3.83 -1.34
CA ALA A 130 9.22 -2.63 -0.74
C ALA A 130 8.46 -2.22 0.53
N VAL A 131 9.20 -1.67 1.50
CA VAL A 131 8.62 -1.00 2.67
C VAL A 131 9.20 0.40 2.78
N TYR A 132 8.31 1.36 3.01
CA TYR A 132 8.66 2.75 3.23
C TYR A 132 8.22 3.22 4.60
N LEU A 133 8.88 4.24 5.12
CA LEU A 133 8.53 4.93 6.35
C LEU A 133 8.18 6.39 6.03
N TRP A 134 7.04 6.87 6.51
CA TRP A 134 6.65 8.26 6.39
C TRP A 134 7.57 9.15 7.24
N SER A 135 8.13 10.18 6.60
CA SER A 135 8.87 11.27 7.25
C SER A 135 7.98 12.50 7.33
N GLN A 136 7.62 12.91 8.55
CA GLN A 136 6.86 14.15 8.77
C GLN A 136 7.66 15.38 8.31
N GLN A 137 8.98 15.38 8.48
CA GLN A 137 9.84 16.51 8.13
C GLN A 137 9.93 16.70 6.61
N ALA A 138 10.01 15.60 5.86
CA ALA A 138 10.04 15.65 4.39
C ALA A 138 8.63 15.67 3.78
N ALA A 139 7.60 15.42 4.59
CA ALA A 139 6.25 15.10 4.16
C ALA A 139 6.27 14.04 3.04
N ALA A 140 7.06 12.97 3.20
CA ALA A 140 7.29 11.99 2.14
C ALA A 140 7.62 10.60 2.71
N PHE A 141 7.34 9.56 1.94
CA PHE A 141 7.80 8.21 2.22
C PHE A 141 9.29 8.06 1.88
N LEU A 142 10.07 7.57 2.84
CA LEU A 142 11.47 7.24 2.66
C LEU A 142 11.64 5.72 2.60
N PRO A 143 12.52 5.18 1.73
CA PRO A 143 12.80 3.75 1.71
C PRO A 143 13.27 3.27 3.08
N LEU A 144 12.67 2.20 3.59
CA LEU A 144 13.02 1.63 4.88
C LEU A 144 13.74 0.28 4.71
N GLN A 145 13.14 -0.62 3.94
CA GLN A 145 13.67 -1.97 3.72
C GLN A 145 13.06 -2.58 2.45
N THR A 146 13.70 -3.64 1.97
CA THR A 146 13.12 -4.60 1.03
C THR A 146 12.92 -5.93 1.73
N ILE A 147 11.87 -6.65 1.35
CA ILE A 147 11.55 -7.99 1.86
C ILE A 147 11.61 -8.92 0.66
N ALA A 148 12.44 -9.97 0.73
CA ALA A 148 12.44 -11.02 -0.28
C ALA A 148 11.05 -11.65 -0.34
N THR A 149 10.47 -11.67 -1.54
CA THR A 149 9.12 -12.20 -1.77
C THR A 149 9.05 -12.87 -3.12
N SER A 150 8.30 -13.95 -3.22
CA SER A 150 8.01 -14.66 -4.46
C SER A 150 6.58 -14.36 -4.89
N ARG A 151 6.43 -13.50 -5.91
CA ARG A 151 5.12 -13.13 -6.47
C ARG A 151 4.13 -12.63 -5.41
N ALA A 152 4.54 -11.62 -4.63
CA ALA A 152 3.66 -11.04 -3.63
C ALA A 152 2.46 -10.37 -4.30
N THR A 153 1.27 -10.85 -4.01
CA THR A 153 0.02 -10.31 -4.57
C THR A 153 -0.59 -9.26 -3.67
N ASP A 154 -0.42 -9.39 -2.36
CA ASP A 154 -0.98 -8.48 -1.38
C ASP A 154 -0.24 -8.54 -0.04
N GLY A 155 -0.52 -7.59 0.85
CA GLY A 155 -0.08 -7.66 2.24
C GLY A 155 -1.01 -6.93 3.19
N ALA A 156 -1.06 -7.39 4.43
CA ALA A 156 -1.88 -6.83 5.49
C ALA A 156 -1.00 -6.45 6.69
N LEU A 157 -1.13 -5.20 7.16
CA LEU A 157 -0.50 -4.70 8.36
C LEU A 157 -1.51 -4.69 9.49
N PHE A 158 -1.21 -5.36 10.60
CA PHE A 158 -2.15 -5.46 11.71
C PHE A 158 -1.45 -5.49 13.07
N LEU A 159 -2.14 -4.93 14.06
CA LEU A 159 -1.69 -4.95 15.45
C LEU A 159 -2.28 -6.16 16.18
N SER A 160 -1.43 -6.88 16.90
CA SER A 160 -1.85 -7.90 17.84
C SER A 160 -1.03 -7.78 19.12
N ARG A 161 -1.73 -7.62 20.25
CA ARG A 161 -1.11 -7.47 21.58
C ARG A 161 -0.01 -6.39 21.67
N GLY A 162 -0.19 -5.29 20.93
CA GLY A 162 0.75 -4.16 20.91
C GLY A 162 1.92 -4.31 19.94
N SER A 163 2.03 -5.45 19.25
CA SER A 163 3.03 -5.70 18.21
C SER A 163 2.43 -5.52 16.82
N LEU A 164 3.19 -4.93 15.91
CA LEU A 164 2.81 -4.80 14.50
C LEU A 164 3.34 -6.00 13.71
N PHE A 165 2.46 -6.58 12.90
CA PHE A 165 2.76 -7.67 12.00
C PHE A 165 2.46 -7.26 10.57
N LEU A 166 3.24 -7.81 9.64
CA LEU A 166 2.97 -7.78 8.21
C LEU A 166 2.73 -9.21 7.74
N ALA A 167 1.51 -9.52 7.30
CA ALA A 167 1.24 -10.73 6.53
C ALA A 167 1.39 -10.43 5.04
N VAL A 168 2.08 -11.29 4.29
CA VAL A 168 2.29 -11.15 2.84
C VAL A 168 1.71 -12.38 2.16
N SER A 169 0.77 -12.15 1.24
CA SER A 169 0.21 -13.18 0.38
C SER A 169 1.11 -13.36 -0.84
N GLN A 170 1.50 -14.60 -1.10
CA GLN A 170 2.38 -14.95 -2.21
C GLN A 170 1.68 -15.93 -3.15
N ALA A 171 1.77 -15.69 -4.46
CA ALA A 171 1.22 -16.59 -5.49
C ALA A 171 2.22 -17.66 -5.96
N GLY A 172 3.37 -17.78 -5.31
CA GLY A 172 4.30 -18.89 -5.53
C GLY A 172 3.71 -20.22 -5.04
N ASP A 173 3.96 -21.30 -5.77
CA ASP A 173 3.53 -22.64 -5.34
C ASP A 173 4.28 -23.06 -4.07
N CYS A 174 3.53 -23.36 -3.00
CA CYS A 174 4.03 -23.96 -1.76
C CYS A 174 4.49 -25.42 -1.93
N GLN A 175 4.16 -26.08 -3.04
CA GLN A 175 4.45 -27.49 -3.32
C GLN A 175 5.67 -27.65 -4.25
N THR A 176 6.86 -27.45 -3.69
CA THR A 176 8.12 -27.96 -4.27
C THR A 176 8.86 -28.92 -3.34
N ALA A 177 8.11 -29.64 -2.49
CA ALA A 177 8.63 -30.80 -1.76
C ALA A 177 8.96 -32.01 -2.68
N SER A 178 8.66 -31.96 -3.98
CA SER A 178 8.94 -33.05 -4.94
C SER A 178 10.16 -32.80 -5.86
N THR A 179 10.71 -31.58 -5.91
CA THR A 179 11.88 -31.24 -6.76
C THR A 179 13.08 -30.68 -5.99
N GLY A 180 12.95 -30.42 -4.69
CA GLY A 180 14.07 -29.97 -3.84
C GLY A 180 14.39 -28.47 -3.98
N GLU A 181 13.50 -27.68 -4.58
CA GLU A 181 13.54 -26.22 -4.55
C GLU A 181 12.55 -25.70 -3.49
N THR A 182 12.88 -24.61 -2.82
CA THR A 182 12.09 -24.08 -1.69
C THR A 182 11.00 -23.14 -2.19
N GLY A 183 9.78 -23.64 -2.37
CA GLY A 183 8.60 -22.80 -2.60
C GLY A 183 8.33 -21.93 -1.38
N GLU A 184 8.39 -20.61 -1.54
CA GLU A 184 8.20 -19.67 -0.43
C GLU A 184 6.70 -19.47 -0.15
N CYS A 185 6.21 -20.09 0.94
CA CYS A 185 4.86 -19.88 1.47
C CYS A 185 4.57 -18.40 1.76
N SER A 186 3.28 -18.04 1.89
CA SER A 186 2.88 -16.73 2.45
C SER A 186 3.54 -16.50 3.82
N LEU A 187 3.94 -15.26 4.09
CA LEU A 187 4.82 -14.89 5.19
C LEU A 187 4.09 -14.07 6.25
N VAL A 188 4.43 -14.21 7.52
CA VAL A 188 4.08 -13.26 8.58
C VAL A 188 5.33 -12.79 9.29
N LEU A 189 5.56 -11.47 9.28
CA LEU A 189 6.78 -10.83 9.75
C LEU A 189 6.45 -9.91 10.94
N LEU A 190 7.26 -9.97 11.99
CA LEU A 190 7.11 -9.13 13.18
C LEU A 190 7.94 -7.85 13.04
N TRP A 191 7.35 -6.70 13.38
CA TRP A 191 8.07 -5.45 13.55
C TRP A 191 8.90 -5.43 14.84
N ASN A 192 10.20 -5.17 14.75
CA ASN A 192 11.10 -5.16 15.92
C ASN A 192 11.35 -3.75 16.52
N GLY A 193 10.67 -2.72 16.02
CA GLY A 193 10.92 -1.31 16.37
C GLY A 193 11.66 -0.51 15.30
N THR A 194 12.36 -1.18 14.38
CA THR A 194 13.15 -0.53 13.31
C THR A 194 12.89 -1.12 11.91
N ARG A 195 12.54 -2.40 11.84
CA ARG A 195 12.29 -3.15 10.61
C ARG A 195 11.38 -4.34 10.89
N PHE A 196 10.81 -4.92 9.83
CA PHE A 196 10.25 -6.26 9.90
C PHE A 196 11.38 -7.31 9.90
N LEU A 197 11.23 -8.31 10.77
CA LEU A 197 12.15 -9.44 10.89
C LEU A 197 11.89 -10.41 9.73
N GLY A 198 12.95 -10.79 9.01
CA GLY A 198 12.87 -11.59 7.78
C GLY A 198 12.72 -13.10 8.02
N THR A 199 12.48 -13.82 6.92
CA THR A 199 12.15 -15.26 6.85
C THR A 199 13.21 -16.22 7.40
N THR A 200 14.45 -15.77 7.56
CA THR A 200 15.56 -16.56 8.13
C THR A 200 15.61 -16.53 9.66
N THR A 201 14.68 -15.82 10.31
CA THR A 201 14.57 -15.77 11.77
C THR A 201 13.51 -16.77 12.26
N SER A 202 13.71 -17.36 13.43
CA SER A 202 12.79 -18.34 14.05
C SER A 202 11.36 -17.84 14.26
N ASP A 203 11.12 -16.55 14.05
CA ASP A 203 9.88 -15.85 14.37
C ASP A 203 8.98 -15.65 13.14
N THR A 204 9.36 -16.17 11.97
CA THR A 204 8.51 -16.14 10.76
C THR A 204 7.52 -17.29 10.80
N LEU A 205 6.22 -16.96 10.76
CA LEU A 205 5.18 -17.97 10.58
C LEU A 205 4.89 -18.10 9.09
N ASN A 206 5.18 -19.28 8.54
CA ASN A 206 4.80 -19.63 7.17
C ASN A 206 3.35 -20.12 7.17
N ALA A 207 2.52 -19.55 6.30
CA ALA A 207 1.17 -20.05 6.08
C ALA A 207 1.16 -21.01 4.88
N ASP A 208 0.81 -22.27 5.12
CA ASP A 208 0.51 -23.28 4.09
C ASP A 208 -0.88 -23.00 3.50
N VAL A 209 -0.98 -21.94 2.70
CA VAL A 209 -2.18 -21.64 1.93
C VAL A 209 -1.92 -22.00 0.47
N SER A 210 -2.17 -23.26 0.13
CA SER A 210 -2.33 -23.70 -1.25
C SER A 210 -3.59 -23.02 -1.83
N GLY A 211 -3.43 -21.85 -2.46
CA GLY A 211 -4.50 -21.25 -3.26
C GLY A 211 -4.70 -19.76 -3.02
N GLY A 212 -4.02 -18.96 -3.83
CA GLY A 212 -4.52 -17.66 -4.27
C GLY A 212 -4.45 -17.63 -5.79
N HIS A 213 -5.53 -18.02 -6.45
CA HIS A 213 -5.71 -17.83 -7.89
C HIS A 213 -6.24 -16.42 -8.17
#